data_AF-A0A562RVL6-F1
#
_entry.id   AF-A0A562RVL6-F1
#
_cell.length_a   1.000
_cell.length_b   1.000
_cell.length_c   1.000
_cell.angle_alpha   90.00
_cell.angle_beta   90.00
_cell.angle_gamma   90.00
#
_symmetry.space_group_name_H-M   'P 1'
#
loop_
_entity.id
_entity.type
_entity.pdbx_description
1 polymer ?
#
loop_
_entity_poly.entity_id
_entity_poly.type
_entity_poly.pdbx_seq_one_letter_code
_entity_poly.pdbx_strand_id
1 'polypeptide(L)'
;MVWLERVLTYGKLDSLSNALSRKLLAMGAGPETVVGLLMDRCPELITAQMAIIKTGAAFMPIDAGYSDSCISFMLEDVEAPFLITQTRFIKERNFQKTILFNMDDPDIFEHHTAQ
;
A
#
# COMPACT_ATOMS: atom_id res chain seq x y z
N MET A 1 0.44 17.95 -5.46
CA MET A 1 -0.56 16.99 -5.99
C MET A 1 -1.93 17.56 -5.77
N VAL A 2 -2.79 17.60 -6.80
CA VAL A 2 -4.13 18.18 -6.72
C VAL A 2 -5.13 17.12 -7.16
N TRP A 3 -6.19 16.92 -6.39
CA TRP A 3 -7.29 16.03 -6.71
C TRP A 3 -8.58 16.67 -6.19
N LEU A 4 -9.47 17.07 -7.11
CA LEU A 4 -10.63 17.91 -6.79
C LEU A 4 -10.21 19.10 -5.87
N GLU A 5 -10.76 19.17 -4.66
CA GLU A 5 -10.47 20.22 -3.66
C GLU A 5 -9.30 19.89 -2.72
N ARG A 6 -8.69 18.71 -2.84
CA ARG A 6 -7.55 18.31 -2.00
C ARG A 6 -6.22 18.66 -2.65
N VAL A 7 -5.38 19.38 -1.91
CA VAL A 7 -4.01 19.71 -2.29
C VAL A 7 -3.03 19.07 -1.31
N LEU A 8 -2.16 18.22 -1.84
CA LEU A 8 -1.06 17.61 -1.13
C LEU A 8 0.23 18.30 -1.56
N THR A 9 0.89 18.98 -0.62
CA THR A 9 2.21 19.57 -0.86
C THR A 9 3.26 18.46 -0.95
N TYR A 10 4.37 18.75 -1.63
CA TYR A 10 5.49 17.81 -1.69
C TYR A 10 6.01 17.41 -0.30
N GLY A 11 6.13 18.37 0.62
CA GLY A 11 6.57 18.07 1.99
C GLY A 11 5.61 17.15 2.75
N LYS A 12 4.29 17.31 2.56
CA LYS A 12 3.31 16.43 3.19
C LYS A 12 3.33 15.03 2.56
N LEU A 13 3.44 14.94 1.24
CA LEU A 13 3.60 13.67 0.52
C LEU A 13 4.85 12.92 0.98
N ASP A 14 5.98 13.62 1.07
CA ASP A 14 7.25 13.04 1.51
C ASP A 14 7.15 12.51 2.95
N SER A 15 6.57 13.32 3.84
CA SER A 15 6.38 12.93 5.25
C SER A 15 5.50 11.69 5.41
N LEU A 16 4.37 11.64 4.69
CA LEU A 16 3.46 10.49 4.74
C LEU A 16 4.09 9.23 4.13
N SER A 17 4.74 9.36 2.97
CA SER A 17 5.43 8.23 2.33
C SER A 17 6.60 7.72 3.16
N ASN A 18 7.33 8.60 3.85
CA ASN A 18 8.39 8.22 4.79
C ASN A 18 7.84 7.47 6.02
N ALA A 19 6.67 7.88 6.53
CA ALA A 19 6.04 7.20 7.65
C ALA A 19 5.63 5.77 7.26
N LEU A 20 4.97 5.63 6.11
CA LEU A 20 4.54 4.33 5.60
C LEU A 20 5.75 3.44 5.21
N SER A 21 6.80 4.00 4.59
CA SER A 21 7.99 3.22 4.22
C SER A 21 8.70 2.65 5.44
N ARG A 22 8.77 3.38 6.56
CA ARG A 22 9.33 2.87 7.82
C ARG A 22 8.54 1.67 8.36
N LYS A 23 7.21 1.69 8.27
CA LYS A 23 6.39 0.54 8.65
C LYS A 23 6.61 -0.66 7.75
N LEU A 24 6.63 -0.44 6.44
CA LEU A 24 6.92 -1.49 5.45
C LEU A 24 8.29 -2.12 5.71
N LEU A 25 9.32 -1.31 5.95
CA LEU A 25 10.67 -1.77 6.30
C LEU A 25 10.68 -2.58 7.61
N ALA A 26 10.01 -2.09 8.65
CA ALA A 26 9.91 -2.79 9.93
C ALA A 26 9.24 -4.17 9.82
N MET A 27 8.32 -4.32 8.85
CA MET A 27 7.66 -5.59 8.55
C MET A 27 8.44 -6.48 7.58
N GLY A 28 9.57 -6.00 7.03
CA GLY A 28 10.48 -6.77 6.18
C GLY A 28 10.38 -6.46 4.68
N ALA A 29 9.65 -5.44 4.25
CA ALA A 29 9.65 -5.02 2.85
C ALA A 29 11.01 -4.43 2.46
N GLY A 30 11.61 -4.93 1.39
CA GLY A 30 12.92 -4.46 0.91
C GLY A 30 13.18 -4.82 -0.56
N PRO A 31 14.44 -4.76 -1.01
CA PRO A 31 14.84 -5.28 -2.31
C PRO A 31 14.31 -6.70 -2.54
N GLU A 32 13.97 -7.02 -3.78
CA GLU A 32 13.42 -8.34 -4.19
C GLU A 32 12.03 -8.66 -3.61
N THR A 33 11.43 -7.74 -2.85
CA THR A 33 10.03 -7.86 -2.40
C THR A 33 9.08 -7.21 -3.40
N VAL A 34 7.97 -7.87 -3.71
CA VAL A 34 6.85 -7.28 -4.47
C VAL A 34 5.69 -6.98 -3.53
N VAL A 35 5.26 -5.72 -3.50
CA VAL A 35 4.10 -5.26 -2.72
C VAL A 35 2.91 -5.07 -3.66
N GLY A 36 1.81 -5.79 -3.40
CA GLY A 36 0.56 -5.58 -4.13
C GLY A 36 -0.03 -4.20 -3.83
N LEU A 37 -0.63 -3.57 -4.84
CA LEU A 37 -1.27 -2.26 -4.70
C LEU A 37 -2.67 -2.28 -5.34
N LEU A 38 -3.69 -2.45 -4.49
CA LEU A 38 -5.10 -2.52 -4.88
C LEU A 38 -5.87 -1.32 -4.30
N MET A 39 -5.98 -0.23 -5.05
CA MET A 39 -6.56 1.03 -4.60
C MET A 39 -7.26 1.75 -5.75
N ASP A 40 -8.25 2.62 -5.44
CA ASP A 40 -8.76 3.56 -6.43
C ASP A 40 -7.75 4.66 -6.74
N ARG A 41 -7.99 5.37 -7.84
CA ARG A 41 -7.31 6.62 -8.14
C ARG A 41 -7.65 7.70 -7.10
N CYS A 42 -6.75 7.90 -6.16
CA CYS A 42 -6.79 8.91 -5.10
C CYS A 42 -5.38 9.51 -4.87
N PRO A 43 -5.25 10.67 -4.21
CA PRO A 43 -3.94 11.22 -3.83
C PRO A 43 -3.04 10.26 -3.04
N GLU A 44 -3.65 9.46 -2.19
CA GLU A 44 -2.99 8.51 -1.30
C GLU A 44 -2.31 7.37 -2.07
N LEU A 45 -2.77 7.07 -3.30
CA LEU A 45 -2.16 6.09 -4.19
C LEU A 45 -0.68 6.40 -4.46
N ILE A 46 -0.36 7.68 -4.71
CA ILE A 46 1.03 8.09 -4.96
C ILE A 46 1.85 8.07 -3.67
N THR A 47 1.21 8.32 -2.53
CA THR A 47 1.85 8.16 -1.22
C THR A 47 2.29 6.71 -1.00
N ALA A 48 1.41 5.75 -1.31
CA ALA A 48 1.70 4.33 -1.24
C ALA A 48 2.83 3.91 -2.21
N GLN A 49 2.77 4.33 -3.48
CA GLN A 49 3.83 4.05 -4.45
C GLN A 49 5.19 4.57 -3.99
N MET A 50 5.24 5.83 -3.53
CA MET A 50 6.47 6.42 -3.00
C MET A 50 6.98 5.69 -1.76
N ALA A 51 6.09 5.25 -0.87
CA ALA A 51 6.48 4.50 0.31
C ALA A 51 7.12 3.16 -0.04
N ILE A 52 6.56 2.42 -1.01
CA ILE A 52 7.11 1.14 -1.49
C ILE A 52 8.47 1.36 -2.15
N ILE A 53 8.58 2.33 -3.07
CA ILE A 53 9.85 2.62 -3.76
C ILE A 53 10.95 2.98 -2.75
N LYS A 54 10.61 3.72 -1.68
CA LYS A 54 11.54 4.10 -0.62
C LYS A 54 12.07 2.93 0.20
N THR A 55 11.40 1.77 0.22
CA THR A 55 11.95 0.56 0.85
C THR A 55 12.91 -0.20 -0.05
N GLY A 56 12.95 0.14 -1.36
CA GLY A 56 13.64 -0.64 -2.38
C GLY A 56 12.82 -1.80 -2.94
N ALA A 57 11.57 -1.98 -2.48
CA ALA A 57 10.64 -2.96 -3.01
C ALA A 57 10.03 -2.49 -4.35
N ALA A 58 9.53 -3.45 -5.13
CA ALA A 58 8.69 -3.18 -6.29
C ALA A 58 7.22 -3.15 -5.88
N PHE A 59 6.39 -2.39 -6.59
CA PHE A 59 4.94 -2.46 -6.44
C PHE A 59 4.31 -3.11 -7.66
N MET A 60 3.28 -3.93 -7.43
CA MET A 60 2.43 -4.50 -8.48
C MET A 60 1.06 -3.82 -8.45
N PRO A 61 0.72 -2.96 -9.42
CA PRO A 61 -0.60 -2.35 -9.48
C PRO A 61 -1.65 -3.39 -9.86
N ILE A 62 -2.73 -3.47 -9.08
CA ILE A 62 -3.83 -4.40 -9.30
C ILE A 62 -5.11 -3.61 -9.59
N ASP A 63 -5.75 -3.91 -10.72
CA ASP A 63 -7.03 -3.30 -11.06
C ASP A 63 -8.15 -3.92 -10.21
N ALA A 64 -8.95 -3.06 -9.57
CA ALA A 64 -10.05 -3.47 -8.72
C ALA A 64 -11.24 -4.10 -9.47
N GLY A 65 -11.30 -3.92 -10.79
CA GLY A 65 -12.27 -4.56 -11.68
C GLY A 65 -11.95 -6.03 -11.98
N TYR A 66 -10.79 -6.54 -11.57
CA TYR A 66 -10.47 -7.96 -11.69
C TYR A 66 -11.27 -8.81 -10.70
N SER A 67 -11.57 -10.05 -11.12
CA SER A 67 -12.18 -11.03 -10.24
C SER A 67 -11.23 -11.42 -9.11
N ASP A 68 -11.79 -11.87 -8.01
CA ASP A 68 -11.01 -12.26 -6.82
C ASP A 68 -10.04 -13.40 -7.13
N SER A 69 -10.40 -14.30 -8.04
CA SER A 69 -9.51 -15.37 -8.52
C SER A 69 -8.31 -14.81 -9.27
N CYS A 70 -8.48 -13.80 -10.13
CA CYS A 70 -7.38 -13.16 -10.84
C CYS A 70 -6.45 -12.42 -9.88
N ILE A 71 -7.02 -11.68 -8.92
CA ILE A 71 -6.24 -10.95 -7.91
C ILE A 71 -5.46 -11.92 -7.03
N SER A 72 -6.11 -12.98 -6.55
CA SER A 72 -5.46 -14.01 -5.72
C SER A 72 -4.32 -14.69 -6.47
N PHE A 73 -4.57 -15.07 -7.74
CA PHE A 73 -3.53 -15.65 -8.59
C PHE A 73 -2.33 -14.71 -8.76
N MET A 74 -2.55 -13.42 -9.04
CA MET A 74 -1.45 -12.45 -9.16
C MET A 74 -0.64 -12.34 -7.87
N LEU A 75 -1.31 -12.24 -6.71
CA LEU A 75 -0.64 -12.16 -5.41
C LEU A 75 0.15 -13.43 -5.09
N GLU A 76 -0.38 -14.59 -5.43
CA GLU A 76 0.31 -15.88 -5.23
C GLU A 76 1.49 -16.07 -6.18
N ASP A 77 1.36 -15.66 -7.45
CA ASP A 77 2.41 -15.82 -8.47
C ASP A 77 3.69 -15.05 -8.12
N VAL A 78 3.56 -13.87 -7.50
CA VAL A 78 4.69 -13.07 -7.02
C VAL A 78 5.03 -13.30 -5.54
N GLU A 79 4.37 -14.26 -4.90
CA GLU A 79 4.45 -14.54 -3.45
C GLU A 79 4.35 -13.25 -2.60
N ALA A 80 3.47 -12.32 -2.96
CA ALA A 80 3.41 -10.98 -2.37
C ALA A 80 3.15 -11.06 -0.85
N PRO A 81 4.14 -10.70 0.00
CA PRO A 81 3.97 -10.75 1.45
C PRO A 81 3.13 -9.58 1.97
N PHE A 82 3.01 -8.50 1.19
CA PHE A 82 2.29 -7.27 1.56
C PHE A 82 1.31 -6.83 0.46
N LEU A 83 0.15 -6.31 0.87
CA LEU A 83 -0.84 -5.67 0.01
C LEU A 83 -1.26 -4.34 0.64
N ILE A 84 -1.03 -3.24 -0.07
CA ILE A 84 -1.59 -1.94 0.28
C ILE A 84 -2.96 -1.80 -0.41
N THR A 85 -3.99 -1.53 0.39
CA THR A 85 -5.37 -1.45 -0.09
C THR A 85 -6.25 -0.47 0.70
N GLN A 86 -7.55 -0.46 0.44
CA GLN A 86 -8.56 0.39 1.10
C GLN A 86 -9.66 -0.50 1.71
N THR A 87 -10.34 0.02 2.73
CA THR A 87 -11.34 -0.71 3.54
C THR A 87 -12.40 -1.40 2.69
N ARG A 88 -12.87 -0.73 1.63
CA ARG A 88 -13.90 -1.27 0.73
C ARG A 88 -13.49 -2.56 0.04
N PHE A 89 -12.20 -2.74 -0.27
CA PHE A 89 -11.71 -3.95 -0.93
C PHE A 89 -11.42 -5.10 0.02
N ILE A 90 -11.22 -4.81 1.31
CA ILE A 90 -11.02 -5.83 2.34
C ILE A 90 -12.34 -6.56 2.63
N LYS A 91 -13.47 -5.84 2.67
CA LYS A 91 -14.77 -6.44 2.99
C LYS A 91 -15.26 -7.43 1.93
N GLU A 92 -14.82 -7.26 0.70
CA GLU A 92 -15.30 -8.01 -0.46
C GLU A 92 -14.41 -9.22 -0.78
N ARG A 93 -13.20 -9.31 -0.19
CA ARG A 93 -12.15 -10.24 -0.63
C ARG A 93 -11.41 -10.89 0.54
N ASN A 94 -10.87 -12.08 0.29
CA ASN A 94 -10.09 -12.82 1.28
C ASN A 94 -8.61 -12.88 0.89
N PHE A 95 -7.73 -12.31 1.72
CA PHE A 95 -6.28 -12.20 1.47
C PHE A 95 -5.46 -12.98 2.50
N GLN A 96 -5.74 -14.28 2.68
CA GLN A 96 -5.22 -15.06 3.83
C GLN A 96 -3.69 -15.15 3.95
N LYS A 97 -2.94 -14.99 2.87
CA LYS A 97 -1.47 -15.16 2.84
C LYS A 97 -0.69 -13.84 2.85
N THR A 98 -1.38 -12.70 2.83
CA THR A 98 -0.75 -11.40 2.59
C THR A 98 -1.10 -10.44 3.73
N ILE A 99 -0.09 -9.75 4.25
CA ILE A 99 -0.28 -8.74 5.29
C ILE A 99 -0.90 -7.49 4.66
N LEU A 100 -2.02 -7.04 5.21
CA LEU A 100 -2.78 -5.92 4.67
C LEU A 100 -2.37 -4.59 5.31
N PHE A 101 -2.11 -3.61 4.46
CA PHE A 101 -1.92 -2.21 4.83
C PHE A 101 -3.13 -1.41 4.33
N ASN A 102 -4.07 -1.10 5.23
CA ASN A 102 -5.28 -0.35 4.89
C ASN A 102 -5.04 1.16 4.92
N MET A 103 -5.06 1.81 3.76
CA MET A 103 -4.83 3.25 3.61
C MET A 103 -5.93 4.14 4.18
N ASP A 104 -7.11 3.58 4.50
CA ASP A 104 -8.17 4.32 5.18
C ASP A 104 -8.03 4.26 6.72
N ASP A 105 -7.10 3.44 7.23
CA ASP A 105 -6.81 3.39 8.66
C ASP A 105 -6.05 4.67 9.06
N PRO A 106 -6.60 5.52 9.95
CA PRO A 106 -5.91 6.74 10.38
C PRO A 106 -4.56 6.45 11.03
N ASP A 107 -4.41 5.30 11.67
CA ASP A 107 -3.20 4.91 12.40
C ASP A 107 -2.12 4.40 11.44
N ILE A 108 -2.41 4.21 10.15
CA ILE A 108 -1.43 3.70 9.18
C ILE A 108 -0.19 4.59 9.06
N PHE A 109 -0.31 5.88 9.34
CA PHE A 109 0.81 6.83 9.31
C PHE A 109 1.47 7.06 10.68
N GLU A 110 0.89 6.55 11.77
CA GLU A 110 1.44 6.74 13.12
C GLU A 110 2.61 5.80 13.39
N HIS A 111 3.72 6.32 13.93
CA HIS A 111 4.80 5.48 14.44
C HIS A 111 4.35 4.94 15.80
N HIS A 112 3.94 3.66 15.87
CA HIS A 112 3.99 2.96 17.15
C HIS A 112 5.46 2.85 17.53
N THR A 113 5.91 3.86 18.24
CA THR A 113 7.19 3.90 18.92
C THR A 113 7.05 2.84 20.01
N ALA A 114 7.50 1.62 19.73
CA ALA A 114 7.74 0.65 20.79
C ALA A 114 8.81 1.28 21.70
N GLN A 115 8.36 1.66 22.90
CA GLN A 115 9.21 2.05 24.01
C GLN A 115 9.59 0.80 24.80
#